data_AF-A0A0F9D478-F1
#
_entry.id   AF-A0A0F9D478-F1
#
_cell.length_a   1.000
_cell.length_b   1.000
_cell.length_c   1.000
_cell.angle_alpha   90.00
_cell.angle_beta   90.00
_cell.angle_gamma   90.00
#
_symmetry.space_group_name_H-M   'P 1'
#
loop_
_entity.id
_entity.type
_entity.pdbx_description
1 polymer ?
#
loop_
_entity_poly.entity_id
_entity_poly.type
_entity_poly.pdbx_seq_one_letter_code
_entity_poly.pdbx_strand_id
1 'polypeptide(L)'
;HSGVRMHLATTELDMGPPVSYCTYPLHGSAFDEMWREVEKRGVAAIKSEDGEENALFQAIRRQGVARELPLVVETLRTFAEGRVRVRDNQVVDGQGRPVAGFDLTDEIERIVERAKI
;
A
#
# COMPACT_ATOMS: atom_id res chain seq x y z
N HIS A 1 -6.89 8.38 0.45
CA HIS A 1 -6.45 6.98 0.19
C HIS A 1 -5.06 6.79 0.76
N SER A 2 -4.72 5.55 1.11
CA SER A 2 -3.38 5.08 1.48
C SER A 2 -3.04 3.86 0.63
N GLY A 3 -1.85 3.28 0.78
CA GLY A 3 -1.46 2.09 0.02
C GLY A 3 -0.15 1.47 0.48
N VAL A 4 0.14 0.32 -0.10
CA VAL A 4 1.41 -0.40 0.02
C VAL A 4 2.02 -0.54 -1.37
N ARG A 5 3.36 -0.57 -1.46
CA ARG A 5 4.10 -0.58 -2.72
C ARG A 5 5.32 -1.47 -2.61
N MET A 6 5.62 -2.19 -3.69
CA MET A 6 6.93 -2.80 -3.90
C MET A 6 7.67 -2.02 -4.98
N HIS A 7 8.95 -1.72 -4.77
CA HIS A 7 9.78 -0.95 -5.69
C HIS A 7 11.13 -1.64 -5.92
N LEU A 8 11.83 -1.28 -7.01
CA LEU A 8 13.18 -1.79 -7.27
C LEU A 8 14.17 -1.23 -6.26
N ALA A 9 14.97 -2.06 -5.61
CA ALA A 9 16.00 -1.56 -4.71
C ALA A 9 17.07 -0.77 -5.48
N THR A 10 17.37 0.45 -5.02
CA THR A 10 18.43 1.30 -5.56
C THR A 10 19.33 1.82 -4.45
N THR A 11 20.39 2.55 -4.79
CA THR A 11 21.24 3.23 -3.80
C THR A 11 20.55 4.40 -3.11
N GLU A 12 19.48 4.94 -3.70
CA GLU A 12 18.66 5.98 -3.10
C GLU A 12 17.56 5.33 -2.24
N LEU A 13 17.57 5.64 -0.95
CA LEU A 13 16.67 5.05 0.05
C LEU A 13 15.21 5.28 -0.35
N ASP A 14 14.46 4.21 -0.56
CA ASP A 14 13.03 4.19 -0.92
C ASP A 14 12.63 4.95 -2.20
N MET A 15 13.59 5.29 -3.06
CA MET A 15 13.37 6.08 -4.28
C MET A 15 13.39 5.27 -5.58
N GLY A 16 13.41 3.94 -5.48
CA GLY A 16 13.38 3.07 -6.64
C GLY A 16 12.08 3.15 -7.44
N PRO A 17 12.12 2.86 -8.76
CA PRO A 17 10.92 2.76 -9.58
C PRO A 17 9.88 1.79 -8.98
N PRO A 18 8.61 2.18 -8.88
CA PRO A 18 7.55 1.29 -8.42
C PRO A 18 7.41 0.08 -9.34
N VAL A 19 7.34 -1.11 -8.75
CA VAL A 19 7.03 -2.36 -9.46
C VAL A 19 5.53 -2.58 -9.45
N SER A 20 4.94 -2.52 -8.26
CA SER A 20 3.52 -2.77 -8.04
C SER A 20 3.04 -2.00 -6.81
N TYR A 21 1.73 -1.79 -6.73
CA TYR A 21 1.10 -1.16 -5.58
C TYR A 21 -0.33 -1.66 -5.39
N CYS A 22 -0.84 -1.44 -4.18
CA CYS A 22 -2.24 -1.60 -3.82
C CYS A 22 -2.67 -0.36 -3.03
N THR A 23 -3.83 0.19 -3.34
CA THR A 23 -4.41 1.30 -2.57
C THR A 23 -5.63 0.87 -1.79
N TYR A 24 -5.94 1.58 -0.70
CA TYR A 24 -7.16 1.39 0.07
C TYR A 24 -7.69 2.74 0.57
N PRO A 25 -9.03 2.86 0.75
CA PRO A 25 -9.62 4.10 1.23
C PRO A 25 -9.23 4.35 2.69
N LEU A 26 -9.11 5.63 3.05
CA LEU A 26 -8.96 6.06 4.44
C LEU A 26 -10.27 6.61 5.02
N HIS A 27 -11.36 6.52 4.27
CA HIS A 27 -12.68 7.03 4.67
C HIS A 27 -13.71 5.91 4.51
N GLY A 28 -14.85 6.05 5.17
CA GLY A 28 -15.88 5.04 5.29
C GLY A 28 -16.06 4.60 6.74
N SER A 29 -17.08 3.78 6.99
CA SER A 29 -17.54 3.44 8.35
C SER A 29 -16.42 2.93 9.27
N ALA A 30 -15.41 2.25 8.74
CA ALA A 30 -14.26 1.76 9.50
C ALA A 30 -13.32 2.86 10.02
N PHE A 31 -13.38 4.08 9.49
CA PHE A 31 -12.48 5.20 9.81
C PHE A 31 -13.20 6.48 10.24
N ASP A 32 -14.46 6.69 9.83
CA ASP A 32 -15.15 7.97 9.96
C ASP A 32 -15.21 8.47 11.42
N GLU A 33 -15.42 7.57 12.38
CA GLU A 33 -15.45 7.97 13.80
C GLU A 33 -14.08 8.41 14.32
N MET A 34 -13.02 7.71 13.90
CA MET A 34 -11.65 8.06 14.28
C MET A 34 -11.22 9.39 13.64
N TRP A 35 -11.63 9.66 12.39
CA TRP A 35 -11.40 10.98 11.79
C TRP A 35 -12.10 12.11 12.53
N ARG A 36 -13.38 11.93 12.93
CA ARG A 36 -14.10 12.94 13.72
C ARG A 36 -13.42 13.23 15.06
N GLU A 37 -12.80 12.22 15.67
CA GLU A 37 -12.02 12.37 16.90
C GLU A 37 -10.76 13.22 16.65
N VAL A 38 -10.05 12.95 15.55
CA VAL A 38 -8.91 13.76 15.12
C VAL A 38 -9.27 15.20 14.82
N GLU A 39 -10.40 15.44 14.14
CA GLU A 39 -10.89 16.79 13.84
C GLU A 39 -11.24 17.59 15.11
N LYS A 40 -11.78 16.92 16.13
CA LYS A 40 -12.17 17.56 17.40
C LYS A 40 -10.97 17.96 18.26
N ARG A 41 -9.95 17.09 18.37
CA ARG A 41 -8.76 17.33 19.21
C ARG A 41 -7.68 18.13 18.48
N GLY A 42 -7.62 17.98 17.16
CA GLY A 42 -6.55 18.53 16.33
C GLY A 42 -5.30 17.66 16.31
N VAL A 43 -4.62 17.63 15.16
CA VAL A 43 -3.45 16.78 14.88
C VAL A 43 -2.29 17.03 15.85
N ALA A 44 -2.08 18.29 16.28
CA ALA A 44 -0.98 18.64 17.17
C ALA A 44 -1.14 18.00 18.57
N ALA A 45 -2.36 18.02 19.13
CA ALA A 45 -2.65 17.41 20.42
C ALA A 45 -2.49 15.88 20.36
N ILE A 46 -3.07 15.25 19.34
CA ILE A 46 -2.94 13.78 19.12
C ILE A 46 -1.47 13.37 19.00
N LYS A 47 -0.68 14.11 18.23
CA LYS A 47 0.74 13.79 18.06
C LYS A 47 1.51 13.89 19.38
N SER A 48 1.15 14.85 20.25
CA SER A 48 1.81 15.06 21.53
C SER A 48 1.36 14.08 22.62
N GLU A 49 0.09 13.69 22.62
CA GLU A 49 -0.53 12.91 23.70
C GLU A 49 -0.55 11.42 23.39
N ASP A 50 -0.97 11.05 22.18
CA ASP A 50 -1.17 9.64 21.79
C ASP A 50 0.02 9.11 20.96
N GLY A 51 0.57 9.95 20.08
CA GLY A 51 1.61 9.55 19.12
C GLY A 51 1.16 8.37 18.25
N GLU A 52 1.94 7.28 18.27
CA GLU A 52 1.64 6.06 17.51
C GLU A 52 0.51 5.23 18.14
N GLU A 53 0.11 5.49 19.39
CA GLU A 53 -1.02 4.79 20.03
C GLU A 53 -2.38 5.34 19.60
N ASN A 54 -2.42 6.41 18.78
CA ASN A 54 -3.67 6.95 18.27
C ASN A 54 -4.45 5.90 17.45
N ALA A 55 -5.75 5.81 17.70
CA ALA A 55 -6.62 4.80 17.11
C ALA A 55 -6.65 4.87 15.56
N LEU A 56 -6.71 6.07 14.99
CA LEU A 56 -6.70 6.25 13.53
C LEU A 56 -5.38 5.77 12.94
N PHE A 57 -4.26 6.18 13.53
CA PHE A 57 -2.93 5.78 13.07
C PHE A 57 -2.78 4.25 13.08
N GLN A 58 -3.14 3.61 14.19
CA GLN A 58 -3.11 2.15 14.34
C GLN A 58 -4.03 1.45 13.33
N ALA A 59 -5.23 1.99 13.09
CA ALA A 59 -6.14 1.43 12.09
C ALA A 59 -5.58 1.50 10.67
N ILE A 60 -4.98 2.63 10.29
CA ILE A 60 -4.31 2.78 8.98
C ILE A 60 -3.16 1.78 8.85
N ARG A 61 -2.33 1.65 9.89
CA ARG A 61 -1.22 0.67 9.90
C ARG A 61 -1.70 -0.77 9.75
N ARG A 62 -2.76 -1.16 10.48
CA ARG A 62 -3.35 -2.51 10.36
C ARG A 62 -3.83 -2.80 8.93
N GLN A 63 -4.49 -1.84 8.28
CA GLN A 63 -4.92 -1.99 6.89
C GLN A 63 -3.73 -2.12 5.92
N GLY A 64 -2.64 -1.37 6.15
CA GLY A 64 -1.40 -1.52 5.38
C GLY A 64 -0.81 -2.92 5.51
N VAL A 65 -0.56 -3.37 6.75
CA VAL A 65 0.07 -4.67 7.05
C VAL A 65 -0.72 -5.84 6.46
N ALA A 66 -2.05 -5.80 6.51
CA ALA A 66 -2.90 -6.83 5.93
C ALA A 66 -2.67 -7.03 4.41
N ARG A 67 -2.11 -6.03 3.72
CA ARG A 67 -1.89 -6.01 2.27
C ARG A 67 -0.43 -6.20 1.86
N GLU A 68 0.52 -6.05 2.78
CA GLU A 68 1.96 -6.15 2.47
C GLU A 68 2.34 -7.53 1.93
N LEU A 69 2.03 -8.60 2.68
CA LEU A 69 2.39 -9.95 2.27
C LEU A 69 1.63 -10.40 0.99
N PRO A 70 0.30 -10.16 0.85
CA PRO A 70 -0.39 -10.37 -0.41
C PRO A 70 0.26 -9.64 -1.59
N LEU A 71 0.64 -8.36 -1.42
CA LEU A 71 1.29 -7.60 -2.47
C LEU A 71 2.63 -8.23 -2.87
N VAL A 72 3.46 -8.65 -1.93
CA VAL A 72 4.73 -9.33 -2.22
C VAL A 72 4.50 -10.58 -3.07
N VAL A 73 3.58 -11.45 -2.65
CA VAL A 73 3.28 -12.71 -3.34
C VAL A 73 2.78 -12.46 -4.77
N GLU A 74 1.81 -11.56 -4.93
CA GLU A 74 1.24 -11.29 -6.25
C GLU A 74 2.21 -10.53 -7.16
N THR A 75 3.09 -9.69 -6.60
CA THR A 75 4.17 -9.07 -7.38
C THR A 75 5.11 -10.13 -7.94
N LEU A 76 5.54 -11.09 -7.12
CA LEU A 76 6.38 -12.20 -7.58
C LEU A 76 5.66 -13.06 -8.64
N ARG A 77 4.35 -13.27 -8.49
CA ARG A 77 3.52 -13.94 -9.50
C ARG A 77 3.54 -13.18 -10.83
N THR A 78 3.35 -11.86 -10.81
CA THR A 78 3.37 -11.06 -12.05
C THR A 78 4.70 -11.10 -12.79
N PHE A 79 5.82 -11.23 -12.06
CA PHE A 79 7.13 -11.50 -12.65
C PHE A 79 7.20 -12.89 -13.28
N ALA A 80 6.76 -13.93 -12.56
CA ALA A 80 6.77 -15.31 -13.05
C ALA A 80 5.89 -15.51 -14.30
N GLU A 81 4.78 -14.78 -14.40
CA GLU A 81 3.88 -14.79 -15.55
C GLU A 81 4.35 -13.89 -16.71
N GLY A 82 5.44 -13.13 -16.52
CA GLY A 82 5.95 -12.19 -17.52
C GLY A 82 5.06 -10.97 -17.77
N ARG A 83 4.09 -10.71 -16.89
CA ARG A 83 3.26 -9.48 -16.90
C ARG A 83 4.10 -8.25 -16.58
N VAL A 84 5.08 -8.42 -15.70
CA VAL A 84 6.04 -7.39 -15.27
C VAL A 84 7.46 -7.87 -15.56
N ARG A 85 8.32 -6.96 -16.03
CA ARG A 85 9.75 -7.20 -16.25
C ARG A 85 10.55 -5.98 -15.84
N VAL A 86 11.85 -6.19 -15.61
CA VAL A 86 12.82 -5.11 -15.40
C VAL A 86 13.78 -5.08 -16.59
N ARG A 87 13.98 -3.90 -17.17
CA ARG A 87 14.96 -3.65 -18.24
C ARG A 87 15.62 -2.31 -18.00
N ASP A 88 16.94 -2.24 -18.06
CA ASP A 88 17.70 -0.99 -17.92
C ASP A 88 17.29 -0.15 -16.70
N ASN A 89 17.11 -0.83 -15.56
CA ASN A 89 16.66 -0.24 -14.29
C ASN A 89 15.25 0.40 -14.34
N GLN A 90 14.43 0.04 -15.34
CA GLN A 90 13.04 0.46 -15.48
C GLN A 90 12.09 -0.73 -15.38
N VAL A 91 10.92 -0.50 -14.81
CA VAL A 91 9.83 -1.47 -14.78
C VAL A 91 9.02 -1.34 -16.08
N VAL A 92 8.82 -2.46 -16.76
CA VAL A 92 8.09 -2.54 -18.03
C VAL A 92 7.06 -3.66 -17.98
N ASP A 93 6.03 -3.57 -18.82
CA ASP A 93 5.02 -4.63 -18.97
C ASP A 93 5.50 -5.81 -19.85
N GLY A 94 4.63 -6.80 -20.04
CA GLY A 94 4.86 -7.96 -20.90
C GLY A 94 5.13 -7.62 -22.38
N GLN A 95 4.76 -6.43 -22.83
CA GLN A 95 5.04 -5.89 -24.17
C GLN A 95 6.32 -5.04 -24.21
N GLY A 96 6.88 -4.70 -23.04
CA GLY A 96 8.11 -3.92 -22.91
C GLY A 96 7.87 -2.42 -22.83
N ARG A 97 6.62 -2.00 -22.59
CA ARG A 97 6.27 -0.60 -22.42
C ARG A 97 6.53 -0.20 -20.96
N PRO A 98 7.11 0.98 -20.70
CA PRO A 98 7.27 1.49 -19.33
C PRO A 98 5.94 1.58 -18.60
N VAL A 99 5.96 1.26 -17.31
CA VAL A 99 4.81 1.38 -16.41
C VAL A 99 5.20 2.17 -15.17
N ALA A 100 4.28 2.95 -14.62
CA ALA A 100 4.50 3.70 -13.38
C ALA A 100 4.42 2.81 -12.11
N GLY A 101 4.13 1.53 -12.29
CA GLY A 101 3.82 0.54 -11.25
C GLY A 101 2.55 -0.22 -11.63
N PHE A 102 2.52 -1.53 -11.42
CA PHE A 102 1.34 -2.34 -11.63
C PHE A 102 0.34 -2.16 -10.49
N ASP A 103 -0.85 -1.69 -10.81
CA ASP A 103 -1.97 -1.67 -9.88
C ASP A 103 -2.45 -3.10 -9.65
N LEU A 104 -2.33 -3.57 -8.42
CA LEU A 104 -2.83 -4.88 -7.98
C LEU A 104 -3.97 -4.72 -6.95
N THR A 105 -4.54 -3.51 -6.83
CA THR A 105 -5.56 -3.21 -5.81
C THR A 105 -6.69 -4.24 -5.81
N ASP A 106 -7.27 -4.55 -6.97
CA ASP A 106 -8.38 -5.48 -7.06
C ASP A 106 -8.00 -6.92 -6.67
N GLU A 107 -6.83 -7.40 -7.09
CA GLU A 107 -6.29 -8.71 -6.71
C GLU A 107 -6.08 -8.81 -5.20
N ILE A 108 -5.45 -7.78 -4.61
CA ILE A 108 -5.13 -7.76 -3.19
C ILE A 108 -6.38 -7.64 -2.32
N GLU A 109 -7.34 -6.77 -2.66
CA GLU A 109 -8.59 -6.64 -1.91
C GLU A 109 -9.36 -7.97 -1.89
N ARG A 110 -9.38 -8.72 -3.01
CA ARG A 110 -9.99 -10.07 -3.06
C ARG A 110 -9.29 -11.07 -2.13
N ILE A 111 -7.96 -10.98 -2.00
CA ILE A 111 -7.19 -11.87 -1.11
C ILE A 111 -7.50 -11.53 0.36
N VAL A 112 -7.48 -10.24 0.70
CA VAL A 112 -7.76 -9.76 2.06
C VAL A 112 -9.19 -10.11 2.48
N GLU A 113 -10.17 -9.92 1.60
CA GLU A 113 -11.57 -10.27 1.87
C GLU A 113 -11.77 -11.78 2.12
N ARG A 114 -11.09 -12.63 1.33
CA ARG A 114 -11.16 -14.09 1.48
C ARG A 114 -10.46 -14.59 2.75
N ALA A 115 -9.42 -13.91 3.19
CA ALA A 115 -8.65 -14.30 4.37
C ALA A 115 -9.44 -14.13 5.67
N LYS A 116 -10.55 -13.37 5.67
CA LYS A 116 -11.40 -13.07 6.85
C LYS A 116 -10.56 -12.90 8.12
N ILE A 117 -9.68 -11.91 8.10
CA ILE A 117 -9.07 -11.36 9.32
C ILE A 117 -10.05 -10.34 9.90
#